data_AF-A0A661K5I1-F1
#
_entry.id   AF-A0A661K5I1-F1
#
_cell.length_a   1.000
_cell.length_b   1.000
_cell.length_c   1.000
_cell.angle_alpha   90.00
_cell.angle_beta   90.00
_cell.angle_gamma   90.00
#
_symmetry.space_group_name_H-M   'P 1'
#
loop_
_entity.id
_entity.type
_entity.pdbx_description
1 polymer ?
#
loop_
_entity_poly.entity_id
_entity_poly.type
_entity_poly.pdbx_seq_one_letter_code
_entity_poly.pdbx_strand_id
1 'polypeptide(L)'
;MLEKALDRIAKQILHLDEASLRQLRQKYMERVLNFEPTKEWEKGVIIYFIINGVIAKNHLFNQNVLARNREGKGLSPKEKPIHLRLIK
;
A
#
# COMPACT_ATOMS: atom_id res chain seq x y z
N MET A 1 19.20 -5.69 -19.18
CA MET A 1 19.93 -5.79 -17.88
C MET A 1 19.22 -5.03 -16.76
N LEU A 2 18.81 -3.78 -17.00
CA LEU A 2 18.08 -2.96 -16.01
C LEU A 2 16.77 -3.61 -15.52
N GLU A 3 15.95 -4.14 -16.43
CA GLU A 3 14.68 -4.79 -16.06
C GLU A 3 14.85 -5.94 -15.06
N LYS A 4 15.85 -6.80 -15.28
CA LYS A 4 16.17 -7.89 -14.33
C LYS A 4 16.64 -7.35 -12.97
N ALA A 5 17.31 -6.20 -12.93
CA ALA A 5 17.69 -5.55 -11.68
C ALA A 5 16.47 -4.97 -10.96
N LEU A 6 15.56 -4.32 -11.70
CA LEU A 6 14.31 -3.79 -11.17
C LEU A 6 13.40 -4.90 -10.64
N ASP A 7 13.29 -6.03 -11.34
CA ASP A 7 12.55 -7.21 -10.87
C ASP A 7 13.12 -7.75 -9.55
N ARG A 8 14.45 -7.85 -9.42
CA ARG A 8 15.10 -8.25 -8.17
C ARG A 8 14.81 -7.28 -7.03
N ILE A 9 14.90 -5.98 -7.29
CA ILE A 9 14.59 -4.92 -6.31
C ILE A 9 13.13 -5.03 -5.87
N ALA A 10 12.20 -5.18 -6.82
CA ALA A 10 10.77 -5.32 -6.53
C ALA A 10 10.51 -6.54 -5.63
N LYS A 11 11.08 -7.71 -5.98
CA LYS A 11 10.97 -8.93 -5.18
C LYS A 11 11.52 -8.74 -3.76
N GLN A 12 12.65 -8.07 -3.61
CA GLN A 12 13.21 -7.80 -2.27
C GLN A 12 12.29 -6.92 -1.43
N ILE A 13 11.76 -5.85 -2.02
CA ILE A 13 10.95 -4.87 -1.28
C ILE A 13 9.56 -5.41 -0.95
N LEU A 14 9.00 -6.29 -1.77
CA LEU A 14 7.70 -6.92 -1.50
C LEU A 14 7.66 -7.73 -0.20
N HIS A 15 8.81 -8.19 0.30
CA HIS A 15 8.91 -8.92 1.56
C HIS A 15 9.00 -8.01 2.80
N LEU A 16 9.13 -6.69 2.62
CA LEU A 16 9.22 -5.74 3.73
C LEU A 16 7.83 -5.34 4.22
N ASP A 17 7.69 -5.19 5.53
CA ASP A 17 6.46 -4.67 6.13
C ASP A 17 6.33 -3.15 5.94
N GLU A 18 5.09 -2.66 5.97
CA GLU A 18 4.79 -1.26 5.71
C GLU A 18 5.30 -0.31 6.81
N ALA A 19 5.42 -0.78 8.07
CA ALA A 19 5.90 0.06 9.16
C ALA A 19 7.40 0.36 8.98
N SER A 20 8.20 -0.65 8.64
CA SER A 20 9.61 -0.50 8.30
C SER A 20 9.82 0.45 7.11
N LEU A 21 8.99 0.35 6.08
CA LEU A 21 9.04 1.24 4.92
C LEU A 21 8.71 2.69 5.27
N ARG A 22 7.75 2.94 6.17
CA ARG A 22 7.40 4.30 6.61
C ARG A 22 8.52 4.97 7.39
N GLN A 23 9.21 4.23 8.26
CA GLN A 23 10.38 4.74 8.97
C GLN A 23 11.51 5.10 8.00
N LEU A 24 11.79 4.21 7.04
CA LEU A 24 12.82 4.45 6.03
C LEU A 24 12.47 5.63 5.12
N ARG A 25 11.19 5.78 4.78
CA ARG A 25 10.69 6.93 4.00
C ARG A 25 11.03 8.25 4.66
N GLN A 26 10.83 8.38 5.97
CA GLN A 26 11.11 9.62 6.70
C GLN A 26 12.58 10.02 6.57
N LYS A 27 13.50 9.07 6.79
CA LYS A 27 14.94 9.27 6.63
C LYS A 27 15.31 9.78 5.22
N TYR A 28 14.75 9.18 4.18
CA TYR A 28 15.05 9.59 2.81
C TYR A 28 14.31 10.87 2.39
N MET A 29 13.17 11.17 3.00
CA MET A 29 12.46 12.45 2.80
C MET A 29 13.34 13.62 3.24
N GLU A 30 13.97 13.53 4.42
CA GLU A 30 14.90 14.55 4.91
C GLU A 30 16.08 14.74 3.94
N ARG A 31 16.55 13.66 3.31
CA ARG A 31 17.60 13.73 2.28
C ARG A 31 17.11 14.39 0.98
N VAL A 32 15.87 14.15 0.56
CA VAL A 32 15.27 14.83 -0.61
C VAL A 32 15.14 16.33 -0.36
N LEU A 33 14.73 16.73 0.85
CA LEU A 33 14.54 18.14 1.22
C LEU A 33 15.85 18.93 1.29
N ASN A 34 16.97 18.27 1.61
CA ASN A 34 18.29 18.89 1.69
C ASN A 34 19.08 18.58 0.41
N PHE A 35 18.89 19.41 -0.62
CA PHE A 35 19.57 19.22 -1.90
C PHE A 35 21.10 19.29 -1.78
N GLU A 36 21.76 18.28 -2.35
CA GLU A 36 23.20 18.25 -2.56
C GLU A 36 23.48 17.71 -3.97
N PRO A 37 24.40 18.32 -4.75
CA PRO A 37 24.76 17.83 -6.07
C PRO A 37 25.71 16.61 -6.00
N THR A 38 25.27 15.55 -5.31
CA THR A 38 26.05 14.33 -5.06
C THR A 38 25.32 13.09 -5.55
N LYS A 39 26.09 12.06 -5.94
CA LYS A 39 25.51 10.75 -6.32
C LYS A 39 24.73 10.13 -5.17
N GLU A 40 25.13 10.42 -3.93
CA GLU A 40 24.48 9.92 -2.73
C GLU A 40 23.12 10.58 -2.51
N TRP A 41 22.98 11.86 -2.87
CA TRP A 41 21.69 12.52 -2.92
C TRP A 41 20.78 11.88 -3.98
N GLU A 42 21.26 11.72 -5.23
CA GLU A 42 20.50 11.07 -6.30
C GLU A 42 20.00 9.67 -5.90
N LYS A 43 20.89 8.86 -5.31
CA LYS A 43 20.54 7.55 -4.74
C LYS A 43 19.44 7.67 -3.67
N GLY A 44 19.55 8.66 -2.78
CA GLY A 44 18.56 8.91 -1.74
C GLY A 44 17.18 9.24 -2.31
N VAL A 45 17.13 10.07 -3.36
CA VAL A 45 15.90 10.40 -4.07
C VAL A 45 15.29 9.15 -4.72
N ILE A 46 16.09 8.34 -5.42
CA ILE A 46 15.60 7.09 -6.04
C ILE A 46 15.00 6.15 -4.98
N ILE A 47 15.67 5.97 -3.84
CA ILE A 47 15.18 5.12 -2.75
C ILE A 47 13.86 5.67 -2.19
N TYR A 48 13.75 6.99 -1.97
CA TYR A 48 12.52 7.64 -1.53
C TYR A 48 11.34 7.33 -2.45
N PHE A 49 11.53 7.46 -3.77
CA PHE A 49 10.47 7.20 -4.75
C PHE A 49 10.10 5.72 -4.87
N ILE A 50 11.06 4.81 -4.73
CA ILE A 50 10.80 3.37 -4.65
C ILE A 50 9.88 3.06 -3.46
N ILE A 51 10.20 3.61 -2.28
CA ILE A 51 9.38 3.41 -1.06
C ILE A 51 7.98 3.99 -1.25
N ASN A 52 7.87 5.20 -1.80
CA ASN A 52 6.57 5.82 -2.09
C ASN A 52 5.73 5.01 -3.08
N GLY A 53 6.36 4.46 -4.13
CA GLY A 53 5.70 3.59 -5.09
C GLY A 53 5.08 2.36 -4.41
N VAL A 54 5.78 1.77 -3.44
CA VAL A 54 5.28 0.62 -2.68
C VAL A 54 4.09 0.99 -1.80
N ILE A 55 4.16 2.11 -1.08
CA ILE A 55 3.05 2.61 -0.24
C ILE A 55 1.83 2.93 -1.11
N ALA A 56 2.02 3.61 -2.24
CA ALA A 56 0.95 3.92 -3.18
C ALA A 56 0.31 2.64 -3.74
N LYS A 57 1.12 1.66 -4.13
CA LYS A 57 0.66 0.34 -4.59
C LYS A 57 -0.14 -0.38 -3.51
N ASN A 58 0.30 -0.35 -2.25
CA ASN A 58 -0.43 -0.98 -1.14
C ASN A 58 -1.79 -0.31 -0.93
N HIS A 59 -1.84 1.03 -1.00
CA HIS A 59 -3.10 1.76 -0.90
C HIS A 59 -4.06 1.38 -2.03
N LEU A 60 -3.58 1.35 -3.28
CA LEU A 60 -4.35 0.91 -4.44
C LEU A 60 -4.85 -0.53 -4.31
N PHE A 61 -4.00 -1.44 -3.83
CA PHE A 61 -4.38 -2.83 -3.59
C PHE A 61 -5.51 -2.93 -2.57
N ASN A 62 -5.40 -2.24 -1.44
CA ASN A 62 -6.42 -2.23 -0.39
C ASN A 62 -7.76 -1.66 -0.89
N GLN A 63 -7.73 -0.58 -1.69
CA GLN A 63 -8.93 -0.03 -2.31
C GLN A 63 -9.62 -1.06 -3.22
N ASN A 64 -8.86 -1.75 -4.07
CA ASN A 64 -9.40 -2.77 -4.98
C ASN A 64 -9.98 -3.98 -4.24
N VAL A 65 -9.33 -4.42 -3.14
CA VAL A 65 -9.86 -5.48 -2.29
C VAL A 65 -11.18 -5.07 -1.63
N LEU A 66 -11.25 -3.83 -1.10
CA LEU A 66 -12.47 -3.30 -0.49
C LEU A 66 -13.61 -3.16 -1.50
N ALA A 67 -13.33 -2.71 -2.72
CA ALA A 67 -14.33 -2.60 -3.79
C ALA A 67 -14.94 -3.96 -4.14
N ARG A 68 -14.10 -4.99 -4.35
CA ARG A 68 -14.54 -6.36 -4.61
C ARG A 68 -15.38 -6.94 -3.47
N ASN A 69 -15.01 -6.66 -2.22
CA ASN A 69 -15.76 -7.11 -1.06
C ASN A 69 -17.14 -6.43 -0.92
N ARG A 70 -17.30 -5.21 -1.44
CA ARG A 70 -18.59 -4.50 -1.50
C ARG A 70 -19.49 -5.07 -2.60
N GLU A 71 -18.92 -5.38 -3.75
CA GLU A 71 -19.62 -6.04 -4.87
C GLU A 71 -20.10 -7.45 -4.49
N GLY A 72 -19.28 -8.22 -3.75
CA GLY A 72 -19.66 -9.54 -3.22
C GLY A 72 -20.68 -9.53 -2.08
N LYS A 73 -21.00 -8.35 -1.50
CA LYS A 73 -22.06 -8.17 -0.49
C LYS A 73 -23.36 -7.58 -1.08
N GLY A 74 -23.48 -7.53 -2.40
CA GLY A 74 -24.75 -7.25 -3.08
C GLY A 74 -25.56 -8.54 -3.24
N LEU A 75 -26.49 -8.78 -2.29
CA LEU A 75 -27.60 -9.77 -2.24
C LEU A 75 -27.55 -10.64 -0.97
N SER A 76 -27.82 -10.05 0.20
CA SER A 76 -28.43 -10.82 1.29
C SER A 76 -29.96 -10.85 1.05
N PRO A 77 -30.61 -12.02 0.95
CA PRO A 77 -32.06 -12.09 0.80
C PRO A 77 -32.78 -11.47 1.99
N LYS A 78 -33.65 -10.49 1.71
CA LYS A 78 -34.64 -9.86 2.59
C LYS A 78 -34.91 -10.64 3.88
N GLU A 79 -34.41 -10.14 5.01
CA GLU A 79 -34.87 -10.54 6.33
C GLU A 79 -36.37 -10.24 6.42
N LYS A 80 -37.20 -11.28 6.35
CA LYS A 80 -38.64 -11.17 6.64
C LYS A 80 -38.76 -10.74 8.11
N PRO A 81 -39.57 -9.72 8.44
CA PRO A 81 -39.72 -9.30 9.82
C PRO A 81 -40.31 -10.47 10.63
N ILE A 82 -39.56 -10.90 11.66
CA ILE A 82 -40.00 -11.92 12.59
C ILE A 82 -41.16 -11.31 13.38
N HIS A 83 -42.38 -11.75 13.09
CA HIS A 83 -43.56 -11.35 13.85
C HIS A 83 -43.56 -12.13 15.17
N LEU A 84 -42.89 -11.59 16.19
CA LEU A 84 -42.97 -12.10 17.56
C LEU A 84 -44.39 -11.85 18.08
N ARG A 85 -45.21 -12.91 18.12
CA ARG A 85 -46.48 -12.89 18.85
C ARG A 85 -46.16 -12.89 20.35
N LEU A 86 -46.52 -11.81 21.03
CA LEU A 86 -46.64 -11.78 22.49
C LEU A 86 -47.76 -12.76 22.89
N ILE A 87 -47.37 -13.85 23.53
CA ILE A 87 -48.31 -14.74 24.23
C ILE A 87 -48.60 -14.08 25.59
N LYS A 88 -49.89 -13.86 25.85
CA LYS A 88 -50.44 -13.31 27.11
C LYS A 88 -50.29 -14.30 28.26
#